data_AF-A0A832PY84-F1
#
_entry.id   AF-A0A832PY84-F1
#
_cell.length_a   1.000
_cell.length_b   1.000
_cell.length_c   1.000
_cell.angle_alpha   90.00
_cell.angle_beta   90.00
_cell.angle_gamma   90.00
#
_symmetry.space_group_name_H-M   'P 1'
#
loop_
_entity.id
_entity.type
_entity.pdbx_description
1 polymer ?
#
loop_
_entity_poly.entity_id
_entity_poly.type
_entity_poly.pdbx_seq_one_letter_code
_entity_poly.pdbx_strand_id
1 'polypeptide(L)'
;MAETKSILSQMVATSVAQEAHVTNFFDALRELRRVELELATPYGRGDAMLAARAKELKGYKDVFLKAEAQRRPRFTVMDRRADPDAPIVVELQFSNGVQFYESLHLSLTKGGLFIKTDTLLPIDSMLEVHCKLEEEDISFKVSAKVVWINPRDSQWRPAGMGLKLMRMSSVQLQVIEDFTNGETQIQTLSHLSE
;
A
#
# COMPACT_ATOMS: atom_id res chain seq x y z
N MET A 1 -10.06 10.04 -48.46
CA MET A 1 -9.68 10.39 -47.07
C MET A 1 -10.69 9.80 -46.07
N ALA A 2 -10.92 8.49 -46.07
CA ALA A 2 -11.89 7.85 -45.16
C ALA A 2 -11.30 6.69 -44.33
N GLU A 3 -10.12 6.18 -44.66
CA GLU A 3 -9.56 4.98 -44.02
C GLU A 3 -8.79 5.24 -42.72
N THR A 4 -8.32 6.46 -42.47
CA THR A 4 -7.44 6.76 -41.32
C THR A 4 -8.19 6.81 -39.97
N LYS A 5 -9.50 7.11 -39.98
CA LYS A 5 -10.33 7.09 -38.74
C LYS A 5 -10.64 5.68 -38.25
N SER A 6 -10.64 4.68 -39.15
CA SER A 6 -10.95 3.29 -38.82
C SER A 6 -9.84 2.63 -37.99
N ILE A 7 -8.57 2.93 -38.33
CA ILE A 7 -7.41 2.29 -37.70
C ILE A 7 -7.21 2.79 -36.27
N LEU A 8 -7.34 4.10 -36.02
CA LEU A 8 -7.24 4.66 -34.66
C LEU A 8 -8.39 4.19 -33.75
N SER A 9 -9.62 4.12 -34.27
CA SER A 9 -10.76 3.59 -33.50
C SER A 9 -10.62 2.09 -33.23
N GLN A 10 -10.04 1.33 -34.16
CA GLN A 10 -9.73 -0.09 -33.95
C GLN A 10 -8.57 -0.27 -32.97
N MET A 11 -7.52 0.54 -33.00
CA MET A 11 -6.41 0.44 -32.04
C MET A 11 -6.86 0.78 -30.61
N VAL A 12 -7.74 1.77 -30.44
CA VAL A 12 -8.35 2.09 -29.13
C VAL A 12 -9.29 0.96 -28.68
N ALA A 13 -10.13 0.42 -29.56
CA ALA A 13 -11.02 -0.70 -29.22
C ALA A 13 -10.24 -1.99 -28.90
N THR A 14 -9.10 -2.23 -29.56
CA THR A 14 -8.26 -3.41 -29.31
C THR A 14 -7.53 -3.31 -27.96
N SER A 15 -7.25 -2.08 -27.48
CA SER A 15 -6.65 -1.87 -26.15
C SER A 15 -7.66 -2.03 -25.00
N VAL A 16 -8.95 -1.82 -25.26
CA VAL A 16 -10.04 -1.95 -24.27
C VAL A 16 -10.58 -3.38 -24.19
N ALA A 17 -10.41 -4.18 -25.26
CA ALA A 17 -10.91 -5.55 -25.35
C ALA A 17 -9.99 -6.62 -24.75
N GLN A 18 -8.77 -6.28 -24.31
CA GLN A 18 -8.05 -7.15 -23.39
C GLN A 18 -8.71 -7.01 -22.02
N GLU A 19 -9.69 -7.88 -21.76
CA GLU A 19 -10.13 -8.18 -20.39
C GLU A 19 -8.88 -8.49 -19.57
N ALA A 20 -8.35 -7.47 -18.90
CA ALA A 20 -7.24 -7.66 -17.98
C ALA A 20 -7.79 -8.56 -16.88
N HIS A 21 -7.44 -9.84 -16.96
CA HIS A 21 -7.87 -10.84 -16.01
C HIS A 21 -7.19 -10.52 -14.68
N VAL A 22 -7.94 -9.92 -13.76
CA VAL A 22 -7.46 -9.64 -12.41
C VAL A 22 -7.38 -10.97 -11.67
N THR A 23 -6.17 -11.53 -11.55
CA THR A 23 -5.98 -12.82 -10.84
C THR A 23 -5.76 -12.63 -9.34
N ASN A 24 -5.20 -11.50 -8.95
CA ASN A 24 -4.85 -11.20 -7.56
C ASN A 24 -4.95 -9.68 -7.27
N PHE A 25 -4.70 -9.32 -6.02
CA PHE A 25 -4.78 -7.95 -5.54
C PHE A 25 -3.84 -6.98 -6.27
N PHE A 26 -2.58 -7.35 -6.48
CA PHE A 26 -1.58 -6.48 -7.10
C PHE A 26 -1.84 -6.30 -8.60
N ASP A 27 -2.39 -7.30 -9.28
CA ASP A 27 -2.90 -7.14 -10.65
C ASP A 27 -4.02 -6.08 -10.69
N ALA A 28 -4.95 -6.12 -9.73
CA ALA A 28 -6.03 -5.14 -9.64
C ALA A 28 -5.48 -3.72 -9.45
N LEU A 29 -4.46 -3.54 -8.60
CA LEU A 29 -3.82 -2.25 -8.35
C LEU A 29 -3.13 -1.72 -9.59
N ARG A 30 -2.31 -2.54 -10.26
CA ARG A 30 -1.59 -2.16 -11.47
C ARG A 30 -2.54 -1.74 -12.58
N GLU A 31 -3.60 -2.52 -12.79
CA GLU A 31 -4.63 -2.22 -13.78
C GLU A 31 -5.42 -0.95 -13.43
N LEU A 32 -5.77 -0.78 -12.15
CA LEU A 32 -6.44 0.43 -11.69
C LEU A 32 -5.57 1.66 -11.96
N ARG A 33 -4.28 1.58 -11.63
CA ARG A 33 -3.33 2.66 -11.85
C ARG A 33 -3.22 3.03 -13.33
N ARG A 34 -3.11 2.03 -14.20
CA ARG A 34 -3.10 2.22 -15.67
C ARG A 34 -4.33 2.99 -16.15
N VAL A 35 -5.53 2.56 -15.73
CA VAL A 35 -6.79 3.21 -16.12
C VAL A 35 -6.91 4.62 -15.54
N GLU A 36 -6.48 4.84 -14.30
CA GLU A 36 -6.50 6.17 -13.67
C GLU A 36 -5.55 7.16 -14.35
N LEU A 37 -4.38 6.69 -14.82
CA LEU A 37 -3.47 7.52 -15.63
C LEU A 37 -4.09 7.89 -16.97
N GLU A 38 -4.76 6.96 -17.65
CA GLU A 38 -5.44 7.23 -18.93
C GLU A 38 -6.60 8.22 -18.75
N LEU A 39 -7.42 8.05 -17.70
CA LEU A 39 -8.50 8.97 -17.34
C LEU A 39 -8.01 10.39 -17.02
N ALA A 40 -6.77 10.53 -16.55
CA ALA A 40 -6.16 11.83 -16.27
C ALA A 40 -5.73 12.58 -17.54
N THR A 41 -5.56 11.87 -18.67
CA THR A 41 -5.22 12.48 -19.96
C THR A 41 -6.39 13.29 -20.54
N PRO A 42 -6.14 14.24 -21.45
CA PRO A 42 -7.22 14.93 -22.17
C PRO A 42 -8.14 14.02 -22.97
N TYR A 43 -7.66 12.84 -23.39
CA TYR A 43 -8.39 11.90 -24.24
C TYR A 43 -9.24 10.90 -23.46
N GLY A 44 -8.74 10.42 -22.31
CA GLY A 44 -9.51 9.54 -21.43
C GLY A 44 -10.53 10.29 -20.57
N ARG A 45 -10.37 11.61 -20.39
CA ARG A 45 -11.30 12.41 -19.59
C ARG A 45 -12.71 12.40 -20.20
N GLY A 46 -13.67 11.84 -19.45
CA GLY A 46 -15.06 11.73 -19.88
C GLY A 46 -15.38 10.43 -20.63
N ASP A 47 -14.40 9.54 -20.81
CA ASP A 47 -14.63 8.21 -21.35
C ASP A 47 -15.41 7.36 -20.33
N ALA A 48 -16.66 7.02 -20.69
CA ALA A 48 -17.56 6.25 -19.83
C ALA A 48 -17.08 4.80 -19.62
N MET A 49 -16.40 4.21 -20.60
CA MET A 49 -15.89 2.84 -20.51
C MET A 49 -14.70 2.79 -19.56
N LEU A 50 -13.75 3.73 -19.68
CA LEU A 50 -12.63 3.82 -18.75
C LEU A 50 -13.12 4.14 -17.32
N ALA A 51 -14.10 5.02 -17.16
CA ALA A 51 -14.68 5.33 -15.86
C ALA A 51 -15.38 4.11 -15.23
N ALA A 52 -16.14 3.35 -16.03
CA ALA A 52 -16.77 2.12 -15.58
C ALA A 52 -15.73 1.07 -15.15
N ARG A 53 -14.66 0.90 -15.93
CA ARG A 53 -13.57 -0.02 -15.62
C ARG A 53 -12.81 0.39 -14.36
N ALA A 54 -12.52 1.68 -14.17
CA ALA A 54 -11.91 2.16 -12.93
C ALA A 54 -12.79 1.89 -11.70
N LYS A 55 -14.11 2.05 -11.83
CA LYS A 55 -15.07 1.75 -10.76
C LYS A 55 -15.08 0.25 -10.41
N GLU A 56 -15.06 -0.62 -11.42
CA GLU A 56 -14.98 -2.07 -11.24
C GLU A 56 -13.68 -2.48 -10.52
N LEU A 57 -12.53 -1.99 -10.98
CA LEU A 57 -11.23 -2.28 -10.39
C LEU A 57 -11.10 -1.77 -8.95
N LYS A 58 -11.69 -0.60 -8.64
CA LYS A 58 -11.85 -0.13 -7.26
C LYS A 58 -12.67 -1.11 -6.42
N GLY A 59 -13.76 -1.63 -6.97
CA GLY A 59 -14.56 -2.68 -6.34
C GLY A 59 -13.74 -3.92 -6.00
N TYR A 60 -12.90 -4.42 -6.90
CA TYR A 60 -12.01 -5.54 -6.61
C TYR A 60 -11.02 -5.22 -5.49
N LYS A 61 -10.34 -4.08 -5.58
CA LYS A 61 -9.43 -3.61 -4.53
C LYS A 61 -10.13 -3.58 -3.16
N ASP A 62 -11.32 -3.03 -3.09
CA ASP A 62 -12.09 -2.89 -1.85
C ASP A 62 -12.50 -4.26 -1.28
N VAL A 63 -12.81 -5.25 -2.12
CA VAL A 63 -13.10 -6.63 -1.69
C VAL A 63 -11.89 -7.26 -1.01
N PHE A 64 -10.69 -7.15 -1.60
CA PHE A 64 -9.45 -7.65 -1.00
C PHE A 64 -9.13 -6.94 0.32
N LEU A 65 -9.23 -5.61 0.35
CA LEU A 65 -8.98 -4.83 1.57
C LEU A 65 -9.98 -5.13 2.68
N LYS A 66 -11.24 -5.40 2.33
CA LYS A 66 -12.26 -5.78 3.32
C LYS A 66 -11.94 -7.11 4.00
N ALA A 67 -11.33 -8.06 3.30
CA ALA A 67 -10.87 -9.32 3.88
C ALA A 67 -9.74 -9.09 4.91
N GLU A 68 -8.88 -8.10 4.67
CA GLU A 68 -7.76 -7.73 5.55
C GLU A 68 -8.13 -6.72 6.65
N ALA A 69 -9.25 -6.00 6.52
CA ALA A 69 -9.63 -4.90 7.41
C ALA A 69 -9.69 -5.34 8.89
N GLN A 70 -10.19 -6.55 9.16
CA GLN A 70 -10.32 -7.10 10.53
C GLN A 70 -9.03 -7.75 11.05
N ARG A 71 -8.05 -8.03 10.18
CA ARG A 71 -6.81 -8.70 10.57
C ARG A 71 -5.82 -7.69 11.13
N ARG A 72 -5.23 -7.99 12.28
CA ARG A 72 -4.16 -7.17 12.88
C ARG A 72 -2.81 -7.83 12.60
N PRO A 73 -1.77 -7.07 12.21
CA PRO A 73 -0.42 -7.63 12.18
C PRO A 73 0.00 -7.99 13.61
N ARG A 74 0.88 -8.99 13.75
CA ARG A 74 1.46 -9.28 15.06
C ARG A 74 2.48 -8.19 15.39
N PHE A 75 2.20 -7.44 16.45
CA PHE A 75 3.09 -6.40 16.96
C PHE A 75 3.72 -6.84 18.27
N THR A 76 5.04 -6.98 18.28
CA THR A 76 5.79 -7.41 19.47
C THR A 76 6.85 -6.38 19.81
N VAL A 77 6.86 -5.91 21.06
CA VAL A 77 7.94 -5.07 21.57
C VAL A 77 9.05 -5.99 22.05
N MET A 78 10.22 -5.93 21.40
CA MET A 78 11.33 -6.86 21.66
C MET A 78 12.21 -6.40 22.82
N ASP A 79 12.45 -5.09 22.93
CA ASP A 79 13.27 -4.53 23.98
C ASP A 79 12.73 -3.15 24.42
N ARG A 80 12.54 -2.99 25.73
CA ARG A 80 12.26 -1.70 26.37
C ARG A 80 13.55 -1.30 27.08
N ARG A 81 14.35 -0.46 26.40
CA ARG A 81 15.72 -0.15 26.82
C ARG A 81 15.78 0.54 28.20
N ALA A 82 16.95 0.42 28.82
CA ALA A 82 17.32 1.17 30.03
C ALA A 82 17.63 2.66 29.77
N ASP A 83 17.95 3.02 28.52
CA ASP A 83 18.15 4.40 28.07
C ASP A 83 16.85 4.97 27.47
N PRO A 84 16.27 6.04 28.05
CA PRO A 84 15.05 6.68 27.55
C PRO A 84 15.14 7.23 26.13
N ASP A 85 16.33 7.59 25.65
CA ASP A 85 16.50 8.29 24.35
C ASP A 85 16.73 7.32 23.18
N ALA A 86 16.89 6.03 23.48
CA ALA A 86 17.25 5.03 22.51
C ALA A 86 16.01 4.41 21.81
N PRO A 87 16.06 4.07 20.51
CA PRO A 87 14.89 3.56 19.79
C PRO A 87 14.34 2.24 20.34
N ILE A 88 13.03 2.13 20.50
CA ILE A 88 12.35 0.88 20.91
C ILE A 88 12.40 -0.10 19.74
N VAL A 89 12.92 -1.30 19.96
CA VAL A 89 12.95 -2.34 18.93
C VAL A 89 11.61 -3.06 18.92
N VAL A 90 10.94 -3.04 17.77
CA VAL A 90 9.64 -3.67 17.59
C VAL A 90 9.67 -4.59 16.38
N GLU A 91 8.95 -5.70 16.48
CA GLU A 91 8.69 -6.60 15.36
C GLU A 91 7.25 -6.45 14.89
N LEU A 92 7.08 -6.33 13.57
CA LEU A 92 5.80 -6.31 12.88
C LEU A 92 5.73 -7.48 11.91
N GLN A 93 4.83 -8.40 12.15
CA GLN A 93 4.60 -9.54 11.26
C GLN A 93 3.26 -9.35 10.57
N PHE A 94 3.33 -9.23 9.24
CA PHE A 94 2.20 -9.22 8.33
C PHE A 94 2.01 -10.61 7.77
N SER A 95 0.77 -11.09 7.65
CA SER A 95 0.49 -12.39 7.04
C SER A 95 0.91 -12.41 5.57
N ASN A 96 0.66 -11.31 4.86
CA ASN A 96 0.98 -11.17 3.44
C ASN A 96 1.12 -9.70 3.00
N GLY A 97 1.47 -9.51 1.74
CA GLY A 97 1.56 -8.20 1.11
C GLY A 97 0.29 -7.37 1.13
N VAL A 98 -0.90 -7.97 1.09
CA VAL A 98 -2.17 -7.21 1.11
C VAL A 98 -2.38 -6.56 2.48
N GLN A 99 -2.05 -7.27 3.56
CA GLN A 99 -2.10 -6.71 4.91
C GLN A 99 -1.08 -5.58 5.11
N PHE A 100 0.12 -5.74 4.55
CA PHE A 100 1.14 -4.68 4.57
C PHE A 100 0.70 -3.45 3.74
N TYR A 101 0.14 -3.67 2.55
CA TYR A 101 -0.46 -2.63 1.74
C TYR A 101 -1.56 -1.88 2.51
N GLU A 102 -2.46 -2.59 3.19
CA GLU A 102 -3.54 -1.97 3.94
C GLU A 102 -3.01 -1.05 5.04
N SER A 103 -1.91 -1.45 5.69
CA SER A 103 -1.23 -0.64 6.69
C SER A 103 -0.60 0.63 6.11
N LEU A 104 -0.04 0.57 4.89
CA LEU A 104 0.40 1.75 4.15
C LEU A 104 -0.78 2.62 3.71
N HIS A 105 -1.88 2.01 3.27
CA HIS A 105 -3.07 2.69 2.78
C HIS A 105 -3.83 3.45 3.87
N LEU A 106 -3.83 2.93 5.11
CA LEU A 106 -4.44 3.59 6.28
C LEU A 106 -3.60 4.77 6.81
N SER A 107 -2.33 4.88 6.41
CA SER A 107 -1.45 5.99 6.80
C SER A 107 -2.02 7.34 6.34
N LEU A 108 -1.83 8.37 7.16
CA LEU A 108 -2.21 9.75 6.82
C LEU A 108 -1.24 10.42 5.83
N THR A 109 -0.06 9.86 5.66
CA THR A 109 1.00 10.41 4.81
C THR A 109 1.52 9.37 3.84
N LYS A 110 1.86 9.80 2.62
CA LYS A 110 2.67 8.99 1.69
C LYS A 110 3.99 8.59 2.37
N GLY A 111 4.33 7.31 2.33
CA GLY A 111 5.52 6.77 3.00
C GLY A 111 5.43 6.69 4.52
N GLY A 112 4.23 6.82 5.11
CA GLY A 112 3.98 6.44 6.50
C GLY A 112 3.40 5.02 6.59
N LEU A 113 3.27 4.50 7.81
CA LEU A 113 2.73 3.17 8.07
C LEU A 113 1.76 3.24 9.25
N PHE A 114 0.54 2.74 9.10
CA PHE A 114 -0.40 2.63 10.21
C PHE A 114 -0.43 1.20 10.73
N ILE A 115 -0.24 1.03 12.04
CA ILE A 115 -0.22 -0.28 12.69
C ILE A 115 -1.51 -0.47 13.49
N LYS A 116 -2.32 -1.43 13.07
CA LYS A 116 -3.47 -1.92 13.85
C LYS A 116 -2.97 -2.69 15.06
N THR A 117 -3.13 -2.14 16.26
CA THR A 117 -2.64 -2.73 17.51
C THR A 117 -3.37 -2.14 18.71
N ASP A 118 -3.56 -2.94 19.75
CA ASP A 118 -4.04 -2.47 21.06
C ASP A 118 -2.89 -2.04 21.98
N THR A 119 -1.66 -2.43 21.63
CA THR A 119 -0.44 -2.01 22.34
C THR A 119 0.07 -0.73 21.70
N LEU A 120 -0.33 0.40 22.29
CA LEU A 120 0.07 1.73 21.83
C LEU A 120 1.38 2.14 22.47
N LEU A 121 2.28 2.68 21.66
CA LEU A 121 3.47 3.38 22.14
C LEU A 121 3.19 4.89 22.21
N PRO A 122 3.83 5.62 23.14
CA PRO A 122 3.66 7.06 23.23
C PRO A 122 3.98 7.78 21.92
N ILE A 123 3.28 8.88 21.65
CA ILE A 123 3.65 9.79 20.56
C ILE A 123 5.10 10.23 20.79
N ASP A 124 5.80 10.46 19.68
CA ASP A 124 7.23 10.78 19.61
C ASP A 124 8.21 9.65 19.93
N SER A 125 7.74 8.45 20.31
CA SER A 125 8.61 7.27 20.46
C SER A 125 9.36 6.98 19.16
N MET A 126 10.68 6.87 19.26
CA MET A 126 11.55 6.43 18.17
C MET A 126 11.57 4.90 18.15
N LEU A 127 11.39 4.31 16.97
CA LEU A 127 11.30 2.87 16.78
C LEU A 127 12.35 2.38 15.78
N GLU A 128 12.93 1.22 16.07
CA GLU A 128 13.56 0.37 15.07
C GLU A 128 12.58 -0.76 14.76
N VAL A 129 11.98 -0.71 13.57
CA VAL A 129 10.88 -1.58 13.18
C VAL A 129 11.43 -2.70 12.30
N HIS A 130 11.27 -3.94 12.73
CA HIS A 130 11.59 -5.14 11.95
C HIS A 130 10.31 -5.66 11.34
N CYS A 131 10.11 -5.43 10.04
CA CYS A 131 8.94 -5.88 9.30
C CYS A 131 9.20 -7.28 8.72
N LYS A 132 8.19 -8.14 8.79
CA LYS A 132 8.15 -9.47 8.18
C LYS A 132 6.84 -9.66 7.44
N LEU A 133 6.90 -10.21 6.23
CA LEU A 133 5.75 -10.63 5.43
C LEU A 133 5.85 -12.17 5.32
N GLU A 134 4.96 -12.87 6.03
CA GLU A 134 5.08 -14.32 6.28
C GLU A 134 4.90 -15.16 5.01
N GLU A 135 3.87 -14.90 4.20
CA GLU A 135 3.59 -15.66 2.98
C GLU A 135 4.70 -15.53 1.93
N GLU A 136 5.37 -14.38 1.87
CA GLU A 136 6.40 -14.09 0.88
C GLU A 136 7.84 -14.36 1.35
N ASP A 137 8.04 -14.72 2.63
CA ASP A 137 9.35 -14.88 3.28
C ASP A 137 10.25 -13.65 3.10
N ILE A 138 9.66 -12.46 3.28
CA ILE A 138 10.36 -11.17 3.16
C ILE A 138 10.52 -10.55 4.53
N SER A 139 11.69 -9.99 4.80
CA SER A 139 11.91 -9.16 5.98
C SER A 139 12.74 -7.94 5.65
N PHE A 140 12.48 -6.85 6.36
CA PHE A 140 13.26 -5.62 6.24
C PHE A 140 13.19 -4.77 7.52
N LYS A 141 14.10 -3.82 7.65
CA LYS A 141 14.19 -2.93 8.81
C LYS A 141 14.01 -1.48 8.40
N VAL A 142 13.24 -0.74 9.18
CA VAL A 142 13.06 0.71 9.00
C VAL A 142 13.11 1.45 10.33
N SER A 143 13.70 2.64 10.33
CA SER A 143 13.54 3.57 11.44
C SER A 143 12.19 4.25 11.34
N ALA A 144 11.47 4.40 12.46
CA ALA A 144 10.19 5.09 12.46
C ALA A 144 9.98 5.93 13.72
N LYS A 145 9.00 6.83 13.66
CA LYS A 145 8.56 7.64 14.80
C LYS A 145 7.04 7.58 14.92
N VAL A 146 6.53 7.37 16.14
CA VAL A 146 5.09 7.45 16.40
C VAL A 146 4.67 8.91 16.28
N VAL A 147 3.74 9.21 15.37
CA VAL A 147 3.30 10.59 15.10
C VAL A 147 1.85 10.85 15.52
N TRP A 148 1.04 9.80 15.65
CA TRP A 148 -0.31 9.89 16.22
C TRP A 148 -0.80 8.50 16.65
N ILE A 149 -1.79 8.47 17.52
CA ILE A 149 -2.42 7.25 18.02
C ILE A 149 -3.93 7.33 17.85
N ASN A 150 -4.57 6.19 17.58
CA ASN A 150 -6.00 6.01 17.74
C ASN A 150 -6.25 4.98 18.83
N PRO A 151 -6.72 5.38 20.02
CA PRO A 151 -6.82 4.47 21.16
C PRO A 151 -8.03 3.54 21.12
N ARG A 152 -8.96 3.72 20.18
CA ARG A 152 -10.21 2.94 20.13
C ARG A 152 -10.57 2.58 18.69
N ASP A 153 -11.14 1.39 18.53
CA ASP A 153 -11.79 1.05 17.29
C ASP A 153 -12.98 1.98 17.05
N SER A 154 -13.11 2.43 15.80
CA SER A 154 -14.26 3.17 15.31
C SER A 154 -14.71 2.58 13.98
N GLN A 155 -15.92 2.93 13.55
CA GLN A 155 -16.45 2.50 12.25
C GLN A 155 -15.50 2.82 11.08
N TRP A 156 -14.74 3.91 11.18
CA TRP A 156 -13.92 4.44 10.08
C TRP A 156 -12.43 4.21 10.26
N ARG A 157 -11.97 3.86 11.47
CA ARG A 157 -10.55 3.71 11.78
C ARG A 157 -10.33 2.75 12.95
N PRO A 158 -9.50 1.71 12.78
CA PRO A 158 -9.17 0.77 13.85
C PRO A 158 -8.23 1.39 14.88
N ALA A 159 -8.20 0.80 16.08
CA ALA A 159 -7.23 1.11 17.12
C ALA A 159 -5.81 0.81 16.64
N GLY A 160 -4.88 1.69 16.98
CA GLY A 160 -3.51 1.57 16.49
C GLY A 160 -2.74 2.87 16.52
N MET A 161 -1.65 2.91 15.78
CA MET A 161 -0.76 4.07 15.75
C MET A 161 -0.22 4.33 14.34
N GLY A 162 -0.09 5.61 14.01
CA GLY A 162 0.56 6.05 12.79
C GLY A 162 2.04 6.27 13.01
N LEU A 163 2.83 5.68 12.14
CA LEU A 163 4.28 5.76 12.11
C LEU A 163 4.72 6.61 10.92
N LYS A 164 5.63 7.54 11.17
CA LYS A 164 6.40 8.20 10.12
C LYS A 164 7.68 7.42 9.91
N LEU A 165 7.90 6.90 8.71
CA LEU A 165 9.17 6.27 8.35
C LEU A 165 10.25 7.35 8.27
N MET A 166 11.40 7.08 8.88
CA MET A 166 12.51 8.00 9.04
C MET A 166 13.71 7.50 8.25
N ARG A 167 14.54 8.42 7.76
CA ARG A 167 15.80 8.11 7.04
C ARG A 167 15.61 7.27 5.77
N MET A 168 14.45 7.35 5.13
CA MET A 168 14.21 6.69 3.85
C MET A 168 14.92 7.43 2.71
N SER A 169 15.70 6.72 1.91
CA SER A 169 16.26 7.26 0.67
C SER A 169 15.18 7.45 -0.40
N SER A 170 15.46 8.26 -1.43
CA SER A 170 14.53 8.42 -2.57
C SER A 170 14.21 7.09 -3.25
N VAL A 171 15.17 6.15 -3.29
CA VAL A 171 14.98 4.81 -3.87
C VAL A 171 14.00 4.00 -3.02
N GLN A 172 14.14 4.02 -1.69
CA GLN A 172 13.23 3.29 -0.80
C GLN A 172 11.82 3.88 -0.80
N LEU A 173 11.69 5.20 -0.88
CA LEU A 173 10.41 5.86 -1.04
C LEU A 173 9.74 5.46 -2.35
N GLN A 174 10.52 5.38 -3.44
CA GLN A 174 10.02 4.89 -4.73
C GLN A 174 9.55 3.44 -4.64
N VAL A 175 10.30 2.56 -3.97
CA VAL A 175 9.89 1.15 -3.76
C VAL A 175 8.54 1.06 -3.04
N ILE A 176 8.30 1.88 -2.02
CA ILE A 176 7.00 1.93 -1.32
C ILE A 176 5.89 2.46 -2.23
N GLU A 177 6.17 3.50 -3.02
CA GLU A 177 5.19 4.07 -3.96
C GLU A 177 4.85 3.07 -5.06
N ASP A 178 5.84 2.45 -5.69
CA ASP A 178 5.67 1.42 -6.73
C ASP A 178 4.89 0.21 -6.18
N PHE A 179 5.20 -0.23 -4.95
CA PHE A 179 4.45 -1.29 -4.29
C PHE A 179 2.97 -0.91 -4.09
N THR A 180 2.72 0.32 -3.64
CA THR A 180 1.36 0.84 -3.43
C THR A 180 0.61 1.03 -4.75
N ASN A 181 1.32 1.20 -5.85
CA ASN A 181 0.73 1.30 -7.19
C ASN A 181 0.61 -0.06 -7.91
N GLY A 182 1.14 -1.16 -7.33
CA GLY A 182 1.24 -2.47 -7.98
C GLY A 182 2.24 -2.50 -9.14
N GLU A 183 3.18 -1.55 -9.18
CA GLU A 183 4.16 -1.37 -10.26
C GLU A 183 5.45 -2.18 -10.04
N THR A 184 5.70 -2.64 -8.80
CA THR A 184 6.83 -3.50 -8.47
C THR A 184 6.41 -4.85 -7.89
N GLN A 185 7.35 -5.79 -7.92
CA GLN A 185 7.18 -7.09 -7.29
C GLN A 185 7.37 -6.98 -5.79
N ILE A 186 6.62 -7.78 -5.03
CA ILE A 186 6.66 -7.75 -3.57
C ILE A 186 8.05 -8.02 -3.01
N GLN A 187 8.86 -8.84 -3.69
CA GLN A 187 10.24 -9.17 -3.32
C GLN A 187 11.14 -7.94 -3.22
N THR A 188 10.84 -6.86 -3.95
CA THR A 188 11.61 -5.61 -3.91
C THR A 188 11.55 -4.92 -2.54
N LEU A 189 10.55 -5.23 -1.70
CA LEU A 189 10.46 -4.71 -0.33
C LEU A 189 11.64 -5.15 0.57
N SER A 190 12.33 -6.24 0.24
CA SER A 190 13.53 -6.67 0.98
C SER A 190 14.66 -5.63 0.96
N HIS A 191 14.71 -4.78 -0.07
CA HIS A 191 15.70 -3.70 -0.22
C HIS A 191 15.41 -2.47 0.63
N LEU A 192 14.32 -2.46 1.42
CA LEU A 192 14.02 -1.35 2.34
C LEU A 192 14.99 -1.27 3.53
N SER A 193 15.87 -2.26 3.71
CA SER A 193 16.87 -2.28 4.81
C SER A 193 18.21 -1.62 4.45
N GLU A 194 18.41 -1.20 3.20
CA GLU A 194 19.69 -0.70 2.68
C GLU A 194 20.03 0.74 3.09
#